data_AF-A0A2D1IQU8-F1
#
_entry.id   AF-A0A2D1IQU8-F1
#
_cell.length_a   1.000
_cell.length_b   1.000
_cell.length_c   1.000
_cell.angle_alpha   90.00
_cell.angle_beta   90.00
_cell.angle_gamma   90.00
#
_symmetry.space_group_name_H-M   'P 1'
#
loop_
_entity.id
_entity.type
_entity.pdbx_description
1 polymer ?
#
loop_
_entity_poly.entity_id
_entity_poly.type
_entity_poly.pdbx_seq_one_letter_code
_entity_poly.pdbx_strand_id
1 'polypeptide(L)'
;MGIKKLLTLTVEVEIEIELPEQLANPSAEDIEGIKYCGFDVENADDVYKEAARLILLGYDDCNNDVFGFFHPSWKKGRIENSERECFFNLKELYVEDFEIEEIKEKK
;
A
#
# COMPACT_ATOMS: atom_id res chain seq x y z
N MET A 1 21.13 0.02 23.40
CA MET A 1 20.29 -1.14 23.05
C MET A 1 18.84 -0.71 23.12
N GLY A 2 18.05 -1.00 22.08
CA GLY A 2 16.60 -0.74 22.08
C GLY A 2 15.82 -1.85 22.78
N ILE A 3 14.57 -1.57 23.13
CA ILE A 3 13.61 -2.55 23.67
C ILE A 3 12.70 -2.99 22.53
N LYS A 4 12.44 -4.29 22.40
CA LYS A 4 11.51 -4.84 21.40
C LYS A 4 10.13 -5.05 22.02
N LYS A 5 9.10 -4.57 21.34
CA LYS A 5 7.69 -4.74 21.70
C LYS A 5 6.94 -5.18 20.45
N LEU A 6 6.00 -6.12 20.60
CA LEU A 6 5.03 -6.43 19.55
C LEU A 6 3.85 -5.48 19.76
N LEU A 7 3.42 -4.82 18.70
CA LEU A 7 2.25 -3.95 18.69
C LEU A 7 1.26 -4.52 17.67
N THR A 8 0.04 -4.75 18.12
CA THR A 8 -1.09 -5.13 17.27
C THR A 8 -2.12 -4.03 17.37
N LEU A 9 -2.65 -3.57 16.23
CA LEU A 9 -3.63 -2.49 16.19
C LEU A 9 -4.58 -2.65 15.01
N THR A 10 -5.81 -2.17 15.18
CA THR A 10 -6.80 -2.06 14.11
C THR A 10 -6.76 -0.65 13.53
N VAL A 11 -6.65 -0.55 12.21
CA VAL A 11 -6.67 0.72 11.48
C VAL A 11 -7.95 0.82 10.66
N GLU A 12 -8.67 1.92 10.84
CA GLU A 12 -9.69 2.37 9.88
C GLU A 12 -9.11 3.51 9.05
N VAL A 13 -9.35 3.49 7.74
CA VAL A 13 -8.77 4.45 6.81
C VAL A 13 -9.77 4.81 5.72
N GLU A 14 -9.81 6.10 5.36
CA GLU A 14 -10.51 6.58 4.17
C GLU A 14 -9.49 7.15 3.18
N ILE A 15 -9.43 6.57 1.97
CA ILE A 15 -8.47 6.93 0.93
C ILE A 15 -9.22 7.15 -0.38
N GLU A 16 -8.98 8.30 -1.00
CA GLU A 16 -9.37 8.56 -2.39
C GLU A 16 -8.21 8.15 -3.30
N ILE A 17 -8.46 7.26 -4.26
CA ILE A 17 -7.45 6.73 -5.17
C ILE A 17 -7.86 7.05 -6.60
N GLU A 18 -6.95 7.65 -7.37
CA GLU A 18 -7.13 7.94 -8.79
C GLU A 18 -6.12 7.12 -9.60
N LEU A 19 -6.58 6.01 -10.17
CA LEU A 19 -5.75 5.16 -11.03
C LEU A 19 -5.78 5.64 -12.49
N PRO A 20 -4.70 5.42 -13.27
CA PRO A 20 -4.72 5.65 -14.70
C PRO A 20 -5.78 4.77 -15.39
N GLU A 21 -6.30 5.23 -16.54
CA GLU A 21 -7.45 4.60 -17.24
C GLU A 21 -7.30 3.09 -17.45
N GLN A 22 -6.10 2.63 -17.82
CA GLN A 22 -5.79 1.21 -18.02
C GLN A 22 -5.95 0.37 -16.76
N LEU A 23 -5.65 0.91 -15.57
CA LEU A 23 -5.80 0.19 -14.30
C LEU A 23 -7.18 0.40 -13.67
N ALA A 24 -7.83 1.53 -13.98
CA ALA A 24 -9.23 1.77 -13.62
C ALA A 24 -10.19 0.89 -14.44
N ASN A 25 -9.80 0.50 -15.66
CA ASN A 25 -10.55 -0.39 -16.55
C ASN A 25 -9.62 -1.44 -17.18
N PRO A 26 -9.10 -2.40 -16.39
CA PRO A 26 -8.11 -3.36 -16.86
C PRO A 26 -8.72 -4.33 -17.86
N SER A 27 -7.98 -4.61 -18.93
CA SER A 27 -8.27 -5.72 -19.81
C SER A 27 -7.98 -7.05 -19.11
N ALA A 28 -8.41 -8.17 -19.72
CA ALA A 28 -8.07 -9.50 -19.20
C ALA A 28 -6.54 -9.73 -19.14
N GLU A 29 -5.80 -9.20 -20.11
CA GLU A 29 -4.34 -9.29 -20.15
C GLU A 29 -3.69 -8.47 -19.01
N ASP A 30 -4.24 -7.30 -18.70
CA ASP A 30 -3.78 -6.49 -17.57
C ASP A 30 -3.99 -7.22 -16.23
N ILE A 31 -5.17 -7.83 -16.04
CA ILE A 31 -5.47 -8.64 -14.85
C ILE A 31 -4.50 -9.81 -14.71
N GLU A 32 -4.20 -10.54 -15.80
CA GLU A 32 -3.22 -11.62 -15.78
C GLU A 32 -1.81 -11.11 -15.44
N GLY A 33 -1.42 -9.96 -15.98
CA GLY A 33 -0.15 -9.30 -15.65
C GLY A 33 -0.06 -8.91 -14.17
N ILE A 34 -1.14 -8.37 -13.61
CA ILE A 34 -1.21 -7.99 -12.19
C ILE A 34 -1.13 -9.24 -11.30
N LYS A 35 -1.85 -10.32 -11.64
CA LYS A 35 -1.76 -11.61 -10.95
C LYS A 35 -0.36 -12.19 -10.98
N TYR A 36 0.31 -12.15 -12.14
CA TYR A 36 1.69 -12.61 -12.28
C TYR A 36 2.66 -11.87 -11.34
N CYS A 37 2.35 -10.62 -11.01
CA CYS A 37 3.13 -9.82 -10.08
C CYS A 37 2.83 -10.11 -8.59
N GLY A 38 1.95 -11.06 -8.30
CA GLY A 38 1.65 -11.54 -6.94
C GLY A 38 0.44 -10.89 -6.28
N PHE A 39 -0.32 -10.07 -7.02
CA PHE A 39 -1.54 -9.45 -6.52
C PHE A 39 -2.78 -10.28 -6.84
N ASP A 40 -3.66 -10.46 -5.86
CA ASP A 40 -4.89 -11.24 -6.03
C ASP A 40 -6.04 -10.33 -6.48
N VAL A 41 -6.13 -10.12 -7.81
CA VAL A 41 -7.12 -9.25 -8.45
C VAL A 41 -7.97 -10.00 -9.46
N GLU A 42 -9.28 -9.85 -9.47
CA GLU A 42 -10.15 -10.46 -10.48
C GLU A 42 -10.85 -9.45 -11.38
N ASN A 43 -10.91 -8.18 -10.95
CA ASN A 43 -11.60 -7.09 -11.60
C ASN A 43 -10.97 -5.74 -11.22
N ALA A 44 -11.53 -4.65 -11.74
CA ALA A 44 -11.06 -3.29 -11.46
C ALA A 44 -11.09 -2.93 -9.97
N ASP A 45 -12.16 -3.28 -9.24
CA ASP A 45 -12.32 -2.93 -7.82
C ASP A 45 -11.24 -3.59 -6.95
N ASP A 46 -10.82 -4.81 -7.29
CA ASP A 46 -9.69 -5.46 -6.62
C ASP A 46 -8.37 -4.72 -6.83
N VAL A 47 -8.19 -4.05 -7.98
CA VAL A 47 -7.00 -3.22 -8.24
C VAL A 47 -6.96 -2.04 -7.26
N TYR A 48 -8.11 -1.42 -6.97
CA TYR A 48 -8.20 -0.36 -5.95
C TYR A 48 -7.94 -0.89 -4.53
N LYS A 49 -8.45 -2.08 -4.19
CA LYS A 49 -8.17 -2.75 -2.91
C LYS A 49 -6.68 -2.99 -2.72
N GLU A 50 -6.00 -3.54 -3.73
CA GLU A 50 -4.55 -3.80 -3.66
C GLU A 50 -3.73 -2.51 -3.68
N ALA A 51 -4.15 -1.49 -4.42
CA ALA A 51 -3.53 -0.16 -4.36
C ALA A 51 -3.61 0.44 -2.95
N ALA A 52 -4.77 0.38 -2.29
CA ALA A 52 -4.94 0.84 -0.91
C ALA A 52 -4.04 0.07 0.06
N ARG A 53 -3.98 -1.27 -0.08
CA ARG A 53 -3.11 -2.14 0.71
C ARG A 53 -1.64 -1.75 0.56
N LEU A 54 -1.17 -1.50 -0.66
CA LEU A 54 0.19 -1.05 -0.93
C LEU A 54 0.51 0.29 -0.27
N ILE A 55 -0.42 1.25 -0.35
CA ILE A 55 -0.28 2.56 0.30
C ILE A 55 -0.08 2.38 1.82
N LEU A 56 -0.91 1.54 2.45
CA LEU A 56 -0.83 1.28 3.90
C LEU A 56 0.44 0.53 4.31
N LEU A 57 0.94 -0.36 3.46
CA LEU A 57 2.20 -1.08 3.68
C LEU A 57 3.45 -0.24 3.38
N GLY A 58 3.29 1.02 2.99
CA GLY A 58 4.42 1.87 2.60
C GLY A 58 5.19 1.30 1.40
N TYR A 59 4.49 0.55 0.54
CA TYR A 59 5.00 -0.12 -0.65
C TYR A 59 6.00 -1.26 -0.39
N ASP A 60 6.05 -1.81 0.83
CA ASP A 60 6.98 -2.89 1.19
C ASP A 60 6.66 -4.24 0.49
N ASP A 61 5.44 -4.41 -0.02
CA ASP A 61 4.95 -5.65 -0.63
C ASP A 61 4.75 -5.57 -2.15
N CYS A 62 5.47 -4.66 -2.83
CA CYS A 62 5.40 -4.54 -4.29
C CYS A 62 6.64 -5.18 -4.93
N ASN A 63 6.47 -6.35 -5.56
CA ASN A 63 7.59 -7.07 -6.18
C ASN A 63 8.00 -6.51 -7.55
N ASN A 64 7.18 -5.70 -8.23
CA ASN A 64 7.51 -5.07 -9.51
C ASN A 64 6.52 -3.95 -9.89
N ASP A 65 6.87 -3.21 -10.94
CA ASP A 65 6.26 -2.03 -11.55
C ASP A 65 4.81 -2.17 -12.09
N VAL A 66 3.90 -2.78 -11.32
CA VAL A 66 2.55 -3.13 -11.83
C VAL A 66 1.61 -1.94 -11.94
N PHE A 67 1.81 -0.92 -11.10
CA PHE A 67 1.03 0.32 -11.15
C PHE A 67 1.65 1.38 -12.08
N GLY A 68 2.62 0.98 -12.90
CA GLY A 68 3.02 1.71 -14.11
C GLY A 68 4.20 2.68 -14.00
N PHE A 69 4.73 3.00 -12.82
CA PHE A 69 6.07 3.56 -12.64
C PHE A 69 6.41 3.71 -11.15
N PHE A 70 7.20 2.82 -10.53
CA PHE A 70 7.85 3.20 -9.26
C PHE A 70 9.04 4.12 -9.53
N HIS A 71 8.80 5.42 -9.70
CA HIS A 71 9.89 6.37 -9.82
C HIS A 71 10.74 6.28 -8.53
N PRO A 72 12.08 6.14 -8.60
CA PRO A 72 12.97 6.09 -7.42
C PRO A 72 12.84 7.27 -6.45
N SER A 73 12.10 8.29 -6.87
CA SER A 73 11.81 9.52 -6.17
C SER A 73 10.67 9.32 -5.17
N TRP A 74 9.66 8.47 -5.41
CA TRP A 74 8.44 8.31 -4.59
C TRP A 74 8.65 7.72 -3.18
N LYS A 75 9.90 7.65 -2.70
CA LYS A 75 10.22 7.43 -1.29
C LYS A 75 9.93 8.71 -0.49
N LYS A 76 9.05 8.60 0.50
CA LYS A 76 8.74 9.67 1.46
C LYS A 76 10.04 10.28 2.01
N GLY A 77 10.22 11.59 1.79
CA GLY A 77 11.40 12.35 2.23
C GLY A 77 12.58 12.39 1.25
N ARG A 78 12.47 11.84 0.03
CA ARG A 78 13.49 11.96 -1.04
C ARG A 78 13.10 12.87 -2.21
N ILE A 79 11.84 13.30 -2.34
CA ILE A 79 11.42 14.39 -3.25
C ILE A 79 10.86 15.55 -2.47
N GLU A 80 11.17 16.74 -2.96
CA GLU A 80 10.44 17.96 -2.67
C GLU A 80 9.01 17.84 -3.26
N ASN A 81 7.97 18.08 -2.46
CA ASN A 81 6.55 17.96 -2.83
C ASN A 81 6.05 16.53 -3.15
N SER A 82 6.63 15.48 -2.56
CA SER A 82 6.18 14.09 -2.76
C SER A 82 4.69 13.87 -2.46
N GLU A 83 4.07 14.71 -1.62
CA GLU A 83 2.62 14.66 -1.34
C GLU A 83 1.72 15.15 -2.49
N ARG A 84 2.28 15.78 -3.54
CA ARG A 84 1.52 16.27 -4.72
C ARG A 84 1.60 15.35 -5.94
N GLU A 85 2.50 14.38 -5.94
CA GLU A 85 2.67 13.43 -7.05
C GLU A 85 2.22 12.00 -6.70
N CYS A 86 1.54 11.84 -5.56
CA CYS A 86 0.87 10.60 -5.21
C CYS A 86 -0.44 10.47 -5.99
N PHE A 87 -0.75 9.27 -6.47
CA PHE A 87 -2.04 8.93 -7.11
C PHE A 87 -3.19 8.72 -6.11
N PHE A 88 -2.99 9.09 -4.85
CA PHE A 88 -3.96 8.93 -3.78
C PHE A 88 -3.95 10.13 -2.84
N ASN A 89 -5.08 10.32 -2.16
CA ASN A 89 -5.27 11.29 -1.11
C ASN A 89 -5.82 10.60 0.14
N LEU A 90 -4.99 10.50 1.18
CA LEU A 90 -5.40 9.97 2.48
C LEU A 90 -6.27 11.03 3.18
N LYS A 91 -7.56 10.73 3.32
CA LYS A 91 -8.54 11.67 3.90
C LYS A 91 -8.52 11.56 5.42
N GLU A 92 -8.61 10.34 5.93
CA GLU A 92 -8.68 10.05 7.37
C GLU A 92 -7.88 8.80 7.72
N LEU A 93 -7.31 8.78 8.94
CA LEU A 93 -6.62 7.63 9.53
C LEU A 93 -6.98 7.56 11.01
N TYR A 94 -7.66 6.49 11.40
CA TYR A 94 -8.07 6.25 12.78
C TYR A 94 -7.48 4.95 13.31
N VAL A 95 -7.05 4.96 14.57
CA VAL A 95 -6.62 3.77 15.30
C VAL A 95 -7.65 3.53 16.39
N GLU A 96 -8.40 2.44 16.25
CA GLU A 96 -9.51 2.11 17.13
C GLU A 96 -9.01 1.43 18.42
N ASP A 97 -8.38 0.27 18.28
CA ASP A 97 -7.86 -0.53 19.39
C ASP A 97 -6.39 -0.89 19.16
N PHE A 98 -5.60 -0.96 20.24
CA PHE A 98 -4.22 -1.45 20.20
C PHE A 98 -3.82 -2.26 21.44
N GLU A 99 -2.96 -3.26 21.23
CA GLU A 99 -2.36 -4.10 22.27
C GLU A 99 -0.84 -4.13 22.11
N ILE A 100 -0.11 -4.06 23.24
CA ILE A 100 1.35 -4.07 23.27
C ILE A 100 1.85 -5.21 24.15
N GLU A 101 2.67 -6.08 23.58
CA GLU A 101 3.34 -7.17 24.28
C GLU A 101 4.86 -7.00 24.35
N GLU A 102 5.48 -7.48 25.44
CA GLU A 102 6.94 -7.53 25.55
C GLU A 102 7.52 -8.78 24.92
N ILE A 103 8.38 -8.59 23.92
CA ILE A 103 9.10 -9.70 23.31
C ILE A 103 10.27 -10.07 24.22
N LYS A 104 10.06 -11.04 25.11
CA LYS A 104 11.13 -11.65 25.88
C LYS A 104 11.95 -12.55 24.95
N GLU A 105 13.20 -12.18 24.69
CA GLU A 105 14.12 -13.05 23.94
C GLU A 105 14.21 -14.41 24.67
N LYS A 106 13.84 -15.49 23.99
CA LYS A 106 14.10 -16.85 24.47
C LYS A 106 15.62 -17.01 24.49
N LYS A 107 16.19 -17.14 25.70
CA LYS A 107 17.59 -17.56 25.89
C LYS A 107 17.82 -18.96 25.36
#